data_AF-A0A950ACQ7-F1
#
_entry.id   AF-A0A950ACQ7-F1
#
_cell.length_a   1.000
_cell.length_b   1.000
_cell.length_c   1.000
_cell.angle_alpha   90.00
_cell.angle_beta   90.00
_cell.angle_gamma   90.00
#
_symmetry.space_group_name_H-M   'P 1'
#
loop_
_entity.id
_entity.type
_entity.pdbx_description
1 polymer ?
#
loop_
_entity_poly.entity_id
_entity_poly.type
_entity_poly.pdbx_seq_one_letter_code
_entity_poly.pdbx_strand_id
1 'polypeptide(L)'
;MARYLDLIFSCPRDEYTCVPPLTLLQKCSIPLEAVNRVELERAIWLWQRRPKDFLYNGKKLLWGRLCLAGAGIVTMTLFDIPGLLVAAAFSFVVALFMFLNYYNREYWKRDYETALVRVVRPS
;
A
#
# COMPACT_ATOMS: atom_id res chain seq x y z
N MET A 1 24.90 -10.91 -0.81
CA MET A 1 23.80 -10.59 0.14
C MET A 1 23.27 -9.18 -0.07
N ALA A 2 24.07 -8.12 0.15
CA ALA A 2 23.65 -6.74 -0.13
C ALA A 2 23.15 -6.54 -1.57
N ARG A 3 23.87 -7.08 -2.57
CA ARG A 3 23.52 -6.98 -4.00
C ARG A 3 22.08 -7.40 -4.37
N TYR A 4 21.50 -8.44 -3.75
CA TYR A 4 20.16 -8.89 -4.11
C TYR A 4 19.06 -8.06 -3.44
N LEU A 5 19.30 -7.61 -2.21
CA LEU A 5 18.41 -6.67 -1.53
C LEU A 5 18.44 -5.31 -2.23
N ASP A 6 19.63 -4.85 -2.63
CA ASP A 6 19.79 -3.65 -3.43
C ASP A 6 19.08 -3.80 -4.78
N LEU A 7 19.06 -4.98 -5.42
CA LEU A 7 18.30 -5.20 -6.66
C LEU A 7 16.77 -5.19 -6.45
N ILE A 8 16.27 -5.69 -5.32
CA ILE A 8 14.83 -5.68 -4.99
C ILE A 8 14.36 -4.26 -4.62
N PHE A 9 15.21 -3.51 -3.90
CA PHE A 9 14.87 -2.20 -3.34
C PHE A 9 15.46 -1.00 -4.11
N SER A 10 16.23 -1.22 -5.19
CA SER A 10 16.76 -0.16 -6.07
C SER A 10 15.70 0.46 -6.98
N CYS A 11 14.56 -0.20 -7.17
CA CYS A 11 13.45 0.41 -7.89
C CYS A 11 12.87 1.60 -7.09
N PRO A 12 12.42 2.67 -7.78
CA PRO A 12 11.77 3.80 -7.12
C PRO A 12 10.57 3.33 -6.28
N ARG A 13 10.36 4.02 -5.15
CA ARG A 13 9.38 3.71 -4.08
C ARG A 13 8.16 2.94 -4.58
N ASP A 14 7.96 1.76 -4.00
CA ASP A 14 6.74 0.94 -4.08
C ASP A 14 6.51 0.11 -5.36
N GLU A 15 7.40 0.13 -6.36
CA GLU A 15 7.18 -0.72 -7.55
C GLU A 15 7.25 -2.22 -7.25
N TYR A 16 8.10 -2.62 -6.29
CA TYR A 16 8.17 -4.00 -5.82
C TYR A 16 6.87 -4.48 -5.15
N THR A 17 6.07 -3.56 -4.56
CA THR A 17 4.78 -3.92 -3.95
C THR A 17 3.67 -4.18 -4.97
N CYS A 18 3.88 -3.76 -6.22
CA CYS A 18 2.93 -3.95 -7.33
C CYS A 18 3.13 -5.27 -8.08
N VAL A 19 4.26 -5.96 -7.83
CA VAL A 19 4.64 -7.18 -8.54
C VAL A 19 4.52 -8.37 -7.58
N PRO A 20 4.01 -9.53 -8.03
CA PRO A 20 3.98 -10.72 -7.19
C PRO A 20 5.40 -11.14 -6.75
N PRO A 21 5.57 -11.68 -5.52
CA PRO A 21 6.89 -12.07 -5.00
C PRO A 21 7.66 -13.01 -5.93
N LEU A 22 6.98 -14.00 -6.52
CA LEU A 22 7.55 -14.97 -7.45
C LEU A 22 8.14 -14.30 -8.70
N THR A 23 7.39 -13.38 -9.31
CA THR A 23 7.84 -12.61 -10.48
C THR A 23 8.99 -11.67 -10.12
N LEU A 24 9.01 -11.18 -8.88
CA LEU A 24 10.06 -10.33 -8.35
C LEU A 24 11.40 -11.08 -8.22
N LEU A 25 11.35 -12.28 -7.64
CA LEU A 25 12.53 -13.15 -7.52
C LEU A 25 13.08 -13.56 -8.88
N GLN A 26 12.20 -13.86 -9.85
CA GLN A 26 12.60 -14.15 -11.24
C GLN A 26 13.30 -12.96 -11.91
N LYS A 27 12.75 -11.74 -11.75
CA LYS A 27 13.36 -10.51 -12.28
C LYS A 27 14.73 -10.22 -11.65
N CYS A 28 14.91 -10.54 -10.37
CA CYS A 28 16.17 -10.36 -9.67
C CYS A 28 17.17 -11.52 -9.88
N SER A 29 16.82 -12.51 -10.73
CA SER A 29 17.65 -13.68 -11.05
C SER A 29 18.16 -14.43 -9.80
N ILE A 30 17.32 -14.51 -8.76
CA ILE A 30 17.69 -15.18 -7.50
C ILE A 30 17.53 -16.70 -7.68
N PRO A 31 18.58 -17.52 -7.41
CA PRO A 31 18.48 -18.97 -7.54
C PRO A 31 17.49 -19.54 -6.52
N LEU A 32 16.62 -20.45 -6.98
CA LEU A 32 15.56 -21.08 -6.17
C LEU A 32 16.11 -21.86 -4.96
N GLU A 33 17.36 -22.27 -5.00
CA GLU A 33 18.06 -22.97 -3.92
C GLU A 33 18.41 -22.05 -2.74
N ALA A 34 18.56 -20.75 -3.00
CA ALA A 34 18.84 -19.74 -1.98
C ALA A 34 17.56 -19.14 -1.37
N VAL A 35 16.39 -19.70 -1.69
CA VAL A 35 15.08 -19.18 -1.30
C VAL A 35 14.47 -20.02 -0.19
N ASN A 36 14.16 -19.38 0.93
CA ASN A 36 13.37 -20.02 1.99
C ASN A 36 11.89 -20.13 1.56
N ARG A 37 11.41 -21.36 1.32
CA ARG A 37 10.04 -21.63 0.87
C ARG A 37 8.96 -21.16 1.85
N VAL A 38 9.20 -21.27 3.16
CA VAL A 38 8.23 -20.88 4.19
C VAL A 38 8.01 -19.36 4.19
N GLU A 39 9.11 -18.60 4.09
CA GLU A 39 9.03 -17.13 4.01
C GLU A 39 8.48 -16.67 2.65
N LEU A 40 8.68 -17.44 1.59
CA LEU A 40 8.09 -17.18 0.28
C LEU A 40 6.57 -17.32 0.30
N GLU A 41 6.05 -18.40 0.88
CA GLU A 41 4.60 -18.58 1.06
C GLU A 41 4.00 -17.46 1.92
N ARG A 42 4.71 -17.06 2.98
CA ARG A 42 4.31 -15.91 3.80
C ARG A 42 4.26 -14.61 3.00
N ALA A 43 5.26 -14.35 2.17
CA ALA A 43 5.28 -13.17 1.30
C ALA A 43 4.13 -13.20 0.27
N ILE A 44 3.81 -14.36 -0.29
CA ILE A 44 2.67 -14.54 -1.21
C ILE A 44 1.35 -14.27 -0.49
N TRP A 45 1.17 -14.85 0.71
CA TRP A 45 -0.01 -14.65 1.53
C TRP A 45 -0.21 -13.18 1.92
N LEU A 46 0.87 -12.50 2.32
CA LEU A 46 0.85 -11.06 2.60
C LEU A 46 0.47 -10.27 1.35
N TRP A 47 1.04 -10.61 0.19
CA TRP A 47 0.73 -9.95 -1.07
C TRP A 47 -0.75 -10.07 -1.47
N GLN A 48 -1.35 -11.25 -1.31
CA GLN A 48 -2.78 -11.46 -1.56
C GLN A 48 -3.69 -10.65 -0.62
N ARG A 49 -3.23 -10.41 0.62
CA ARG A 49 -3.93 -9.61 1.64
C ARG A 49 -3.55 -8.13 1.64
N ARG A 50 -2.89 -7.65 0.59
CA ARG A 50 -2.53 -6.24 0.47
C ARG A 50 -3.77 -5.35 0.64
N PRO A 51 -3.71 -4.31 1.49
CA PRO A 51 -4.78 -3.34 1.56
C PRO A 51 -4.98 -2.71 0.19
N LYS A 52 -6.19 -2.87 -0.34
CA LYS A 52 -6.61 -2.21 -1.57
C LYS A 52 -6.97 -0.78 -1.18
N ASP A 53 -6.24 0.19 -1.70
CA ASP A 53 -6.51 1.58 -1.38
C ASP A 53 -7.94 1.94 -1.77
N PHE A 54 -8.72 2.47 -0.83
CA PHE A 54 -10.13 2.79 -1.10
C PHE A 54 -10.26 3.97 -2.08
N LEU A 55 -9.22 4.82 -2.17
CA LEU A 55 -9.17 5.99 -3.04
C LEU A 55 -8.19 5.85 -4.20
N TYR A 56 -7.44 4.74 -4.25
CA TYR A 56 -6.47 4.49 -5.31
C TYR A 56 -6.61 3.07 -5.82
N ASN A 57 -6.50 2.87 -7.13
CA ASN A 57 -6.29 1.54 -7.69
C ASN A 57 -4.87 1.48 -8.26
N GLY A 58 -3.92 0.98 -7.46
CA GLY A 58 -2.50 1.05 -7.78
C GLY A 58 -2.01 2.50 -7.81
N LYS A 59 -1.41 2.93 -8.94
CA LYS A 59 -0.92 4.32 -9.12
C LYS A 59 -2.03 5.32 -9.51
N LYS A 60 -3.28 4.87 -9.73
CA LYS A 60 -4.37 5.73 -10.21
C LYS A 60 -5.25 6.21 -9.06
N LEU A 61 -5.25 7.53 -8.84
CA LEU A 61 -6.20 8.22 -7.97
C LEU A 61 -7.62 8.02 -8.52
N LEU A 62 -8.56 7.58 -7.68
CA LEU A 62 -9.98 7.50 -8.02
C LEU A 62 -10.61 8.89 -7.92
N TRP A 63 -10.26 9.76 -8.89
CA TRP A 63 -10.72 11.15 -8.98
C TRP A 63 -12.24 11.30 -8.81
N GLY A 64 -13.04 10.35 -9.30
CA GLY A 64 -14.50 10.38 -9.12
C GLY A 64 -14.96 10.35 -7.66
N ARG A 65 -14.26 9.62 -6.77
CA ARG A 65 -14.58 9.58 -5.34
C ARG A 65 -14.20 10.87 -4.63
N LEU A 66 -13.09 11.48 -5.04
CA LEU A 66 -12.64 12.79 -4.56
C LEU A 66 -13.57 13.92 -5.02
N CYS A 67 -14.03 13.90 -6.28
CA CYS A 67 -14.99 14.87 -6.79
C CYS A 67 -16.35 14.76 -6.08
N LEU A 68 -16.84 13.55 -5.80
CA LEU A 68 -18.07 13.35 -5.03
C LEU A 68 -17.94 13.86 -3.58
N ALA A 69 -16.80 13.59 -2.93
CA ALA A 69 -16.53 14.11 -1.60
C ALA A 69 -16.43 15.64 -1.58
N GLY A 70 -15.74 16.23 -2.57
CA GLY A 70 -15.63 17.68 -2.72
C GLY A 70 -16.97 18.35 -2.99
N ALA A 71 -17.80 17.78 -3.88
CA ALA A 71 -19.14 18.27 -4.16
C ALA A 71 -20.04 18.23 -2.91
N GLY A 72 -19.96 17.16 -2.12
CA GLY A 72 -20.66 17.02 -0.83
C GLY A 72 -20.26 18.09 0.18
N ILE A 73 -18.96 18.37 0.32
CA ILE A 73 -18.46 19.43 1.21
C ILE A 73 -18.96 20.80 0.75
N VAL A 74 -18.86 21.11 -0.56
CA VAL A 74 -19.30 22.39 -1.12
C VAL A 74 -20.81 22.61 -0.89
N THR A 75 -21.62 21.58 -1.16
CA THR A 75 -23.07 21.65 -0.92
C THR A 75 -23.43 21.81 0.55
N MET A 76 -22.68 21.20 1.47
CA MET A 76 -22.89 21.38 2.91
C MET A 76 -22.45 22.76 3.41
N THR A 77 -21.35 23.32 2.89
CA THR A 77 -20.84 24.64 3.28
C THR A 77 -21.70 25.81 2.82
N LEU A 78 -22.59 25.59 1.85
CA LEU A 78 -23.52 26.61 1.36
C LEU A 78 -24.68 26.91 2.33
N PHE A 79 -24.88 26.11 3.40
CA PHE A 79 -25.98 26.27 4.36
C PHE A 79 -25.49 26.66 5.77
N ASP A 80 -25.33 27.96 6.06
CA ASP A 80 -25.11 28.58 7.40
C ASP A 80 -24.10 27.87 8.37
N ILE A 81 -23.98 28.39 9.61
CA ILE A 81 -23.12 27.84 10.68
C ILE A 81 -23.25 26.29 10.86
N PRO A 82 -24.44 25.66 10.84
CA PRO A 82 -24.55 24.20 10.98
C PRO A 82 -23.96 23.42 9.80
N GLY A 83 -24.04 23.93 8.56
CA GLY A 83 -23.42 23.28 7.40
C GLY A 83 -21.90 23.25 7.49
N LEU A 84 -21.31 24.30 8.06
CA LEU A 84 -19.87 24.39 8.34
C LEU A 84 -19.41 23.37 9.39
N LEU A 85 -20.20 23.17 10.45
CA LEU A 85 -19.93 22.14 11.47
C LEU A 85 -20.00 20.72 10.88
N VAL A 86 -21.01 20.45 10.05
CA VAL A 86 -21.15 19.14 9.39
C VAL A 86 -20.02 18.90 8.39
N ALA A 87 -19.62 19.91 7.62
CA ALA A 87 -18.50 19.83 6.70
C ALA A 87 -17.17 19.56 7.43
N ALA A 88 -16.94 20.21 8.58
CA ALA A 88 -15.77 19.98 9.41
C ALA A 88 -15.74 18.56 9.99
N ALA A 89 -16.88 18.07 10.51
CA ALA A 89 -17.00 16.71 11.02
C ALA A 89 -16.77 15.67 9.90
N PHE A 90 -17.35 15.88 8.72
CA PHE A 90 -17.16 14.99 7.58
C PHE A 90 -15.71 14.98 7.09
N SER A 91 -15.08 16.15 7.00
CA SER A 91 -13.67 16.29 6.64
C SER A 91 -12.75 15.56 7.62
N PHE A 92 -13.05 15.66 8.92
CA PHE A 92 -12.31 14.95 9.96
C PHE A 92 -12.45 13.43 9.82
N VAL A 93 -13.68 12.93 9.56
CA VAL A 93 -13.93 11.51 9.32
C VAL A 93 -13.16 11.02 8.09
N VAL A 94 -13.22 11.75 6.97
CA VAL A 94 -12.48 11.39 5.75
C VAL A 94 -10.96 11.39 6.01
N ALA A 95 -10.44 12.40 6.71
CA ALA A 95 -9.03 12.47 7.09
C ALA A 95 -8.61 11.29 7.97
N LEU A 96 -9.44 10.90 8.94
CA LEU A 96 -9.19 9.74 9.80
C LEU A 96 -9.17 8.44 8.99
N PHE A 97 -10.12 8.25 8.06
CA PHE A 97 -10.12 7.09 7.16
C PHE A 97 -8.89 7.06 6.25
N MET A 98 -8.45 8.20 5.73
CA MET A 98 -7.20 8.30 4.96
C MET A 98 -6.00 7.92 5.82
N PHE A 99 -5.93 8.41 7.07
CA PHE A 99 -4.86 8.11 8.00
C PHE A 99 -4.80 6.62 8.36
N LEU A 100 -5.95 6.00 8.69
CA LEU A 100 -6.02 4.57 8.98
C LEU A 100 -5.64 3.70 7.78
N ASN A 101 -6.09 4.08 6.57
CA ASN A 101 -5.68 3.41 5.34
C ASN A 101 -4.16 3.53 5.11
N TYR A 102 -3.59 4.72 5.32
CA TYR A 102 -2.15 4.93 5.24
C TYR A 102 -1.40 4.08 6.27
N TYR A 103 -1.84 4.08 7.53
CA TYR A 103 -1.23 3.30 8.60
C TYR A 103 -1.27 1.80 8.30
N ASN A 104 -2.42 1.27 7.90
CA ASN A 104 -2.56 -0.14 7.52
C ASN A 104 -1.67 -0.51 6.33
N ARG A 105 -1.55 0.38 5.34
CA ARG A 105 -0.67 0.19 4.19
C ARG A 105 0.80 0.16 4.58
N GLU A 106 1.25 1.11 5.39
CA GLU A 106 2.63 1.16 5.88
C GLU A 106 2.97 -0.03 6.78
N TYR A 107 2.03 -0.43 7.64
CA TYR A 107 2.19 -1.61 8.50
C TYR A 107 2.32 -2.88 7.65
N TRP A 108 1.40 -3.11 6.72
CA TRP A 108 1.45 -4.21 5.78
C TRP A 108 2.76 -4.22 4.97
N LYS A 109 3.19 -3.04 4.50
CA LYS A 109 4.40 -2.87 3.71
C LYS A 109 5.64 -3.29 4.48
N ARG A 110 5.78 -2.87 5.75
CA ARG A 110 6.90 -3.28 6.61
C ARG A 110 6.94 -4.78 6.83
N ASP A 111 5.79 -5.41 7.08
CA ASP A 111 5.70 -6.87 7.25
C ASP A 111 6.06 -7.60 5.96
N TYR A 112 5.60 -7.10 4.81
CA TYR A 112 5.91 -7.64 3.49
C TYR A 112 7.40 -7.53 3.14
N GLU A 113 8.01 -6.37 3.39
CA GLU A 113 9.45 -6.16 3.21
C GLU A 113 10.26 -7.08 4.11
N THR A 114 9.85 -7.23 5.37
CA THR A 114 10.51 -8.13 6.32
C THR A 114 10.46 -9.57 5.83
N ALA A 115 9.33 -10.02 5.29
CA ALA A 115 9.20 -11.35 4.69
C ALA A 115 10.12 -11.49 3.46
N LEU A 116 10.13 -10.52 2.54
CA LEU A 116 11.01 -10.53 1.36
C LEU A 116 12.49 -10.56 1.72
N VAL A 117 12.92 -9.81 2.75
CA VAL A 117 14.31 -9.83 3.21
C VAL A 117 14.70 -11.22 3.72
N ARG A 118 13.78 -11.91 4.43
CA ARG A 118 14.01 -13.25 4.97
C ARG A 118 13.97 -14.34 3.91
N VAL A 119 13.24 -14.14 2.81
CA VAL A 119 13.23 -15.04 1.65
C VAL A 119 14.63 -15.23 1.06
N VAL A 120 15.45 -14.16 1.05
CA VAL A 120 16.78 -14.13 0.42
C VAL A 120 17.92 -14.39 1.43
N ARG A 121 17.60 -14.63 2.71
CA ARG A 121 18.63 -14.84 3.73
C ARG A 121 19.19 -16.26 3.64
N PRO A 122 20.52 -16.44 3.56
CA PRO A 122 21.12 -17.76 3.49
C PRO A 122 21.02 -18.47 4.85
N SER A 123 20.75 -19.77 4.78
CA SER A 123 21.30 -20.74 5.73
C SER A 123 22.82 -20.77 5.65
#